data_AF-A0A1H6ZXZ0-F1
#
_entry.id   AF-A0A1H6ZXZ0-F1
#
_cell.length_a   1.000
_cell.length_b   1.000
_cell.length_c   1.000
_cell.angle_alpha   90.00
_cell.angle_beta   90.00
_cell.angle_gamma   90.00
#
_symmetry.space_group_name_H-M   'P 1'
#
loop_
_entity.id
_entity.type
_entity.pdbx_description
1 polymer ?
#
loop_
_entity_poly.entity_id
_entity_poly.type
_entity_poly.pdbx_seq_one_letter_code
_entity_poly.pdbx_strand_id
1 'polypeptide(L)'
;MRKLTLLATLALLPCVTFGEASRLSANLKGFTAVCTNAYFEEKNVKSDAVATRLIARMDASLNKAGIPTVPGDCQKGGLKTKKQLNLYYTFVTTGSGKVARATLEGWLDQEGGYREVTLWNNDLFGEGDPGNGSIDAADFLDTLLDAFVEDWDEAH
;
A
#
# COMPACT_ATOMS: atom_id res chain seq x y z
N MET A 1 47.22 -34.90 -13.62
CA MET A 1 47.06 -33.97 -12.49
C MET A 1 47.26 -32.54 -12.97
N ARG A 2 46.19 -31.73 -12.98
CA ARG A 2 46.28 -30.25 -12.95
C ARG A 2 44.98 -29.76 -12.31
N LYS A 3 45.09 -29.34 -11.05
CA LYS A 3 44.01 -28.76 -10.26
C LYS A 3 43.69 -27.40 -10.86
N LEU A 4 42.51 -27.24 -11.47
CA LEU A 4 41.96 -25.90 -11.73
C LEU A 4 41.31 -25.44 -10.43
N THR A 5 42.06 -24.63 -9.68
CA THR A 5 41.54 -23.83 -8.58
C THR A 5 40.88 -22.61 -9.21
N LEU A 6 39.57 -22.67 -9.47
CA LEU A 6 38.82 -21.49 -9.86
C LEU A 6 38.47 -20.73 -8.58
N LEU A 7 39.15 -19.60 -8.37
CA LEU A 7 38.87 -18.66 -7.30
C LEU A 7 37.43 -18.16 -7.42
N ALA A 8 36.64 -18.48 -6.40
CA ALA A 8 35.40 -17.78 -6.09
C ALA A 8 35.77 -16.35 -5.62
N THR A 9 35.47 -15.36 -6.45
CA THR A 9 35.59 -13.95 -6.08
C THR A 9 34.33 -13.20 -6.51
N LEU A 10 33.54 -12.88 -5.50
CA LEU A 10 32.77 -11.65 -5.33
C LEU A 10 31.91 -11.18 -6.52
N ALA A 11 30.63 -11.50 -6.43
CA ALA A 11 29.61 -10.48 -6.59
C ALA A 11 28.69 -10.56 -5.37
N LEU A 12 29.15 -10.01 -4.24
CA LEU A 12 28.27 -9.45 -3.23
C LEU A 12 27.56 -8.26 -3.89
N LEU A 13 26.59 -8.55 -4.76
CA LEU A 13 25.55 -7.57 -5.04
C LEU A 13 24.89 -7.33 -3.68
N PRO A 14 24.92 -6.12 -3.12
CA PRO A 14 24.00 -5.81 -2.05
C PRO A 14 22.63 -6.12 -2.62
N CYS A 15 22.03 -7.17 -2.07
CA CYS A 15 20.62 -7.44 -2.22
C CYS A 15 19.95 -6.16 -1.71
N VAL A 16 19.59 -5.25 -2.63
CA VAL A 16 18.55 -4.28 -2.36
C VAL A 16 17.27 -5.10 -2.29
N THR A 17 17.13 -5.82 -1.18
CA THR A 17 15.84 -6.20 -0.65
C THR A 17 15.17 -4.86 -0.40
N PHE A 18 14.31 -4.44 -1.33
CA PHE A 18 13.17 -3.65 -0.91
C PHE A 18 12.52 -4.52 0.15
N GLY A 19 12.76 -4.19 1.43
CA GLY A 19 12.14 -4.92 2.52
C GLY A 19 10.65 -4.92 2.21
N GLU A 20 10.05 -6.10 2.14
CA GLU A 20 8.61 -6.22 2.31
C GLU A 20 8.33 -5.47 3.62
N ALA A 21 7.77 -4.26 3.54
CA ALA A 21 7.44 -3.49 4.72
C ALA A 21 6.40 -4.31 5.46
N SER A 22 6.87 -5.12 6.40
CA SER A 22 6.09 -6.24 6.90
C SER A 22 4.82 -5.65 7.52
N ARG A 23 3.68 -6.33 7.35
CA ARG A 23 2.43 -6.01 8.02
C ARG A 23 2.68 -5.96 9.54
N LEU A 24 3.06 -4.79 10.06
CA LEU A 24 3.53 -4.57 11.44
C LEU A 24 2.48 -3.72 12.17
N SER A 25 1.44 -4.37 12.69
CA SER A 25 0.37 -3.73 13.46
C SER A 25 0.91 -2.84 14.58
N ALA A 26 2.00 -3.23 15.24
CA ALA A 26 2.67 -2.43 16.28
C ALA A 26 3.08 -1.01 15.84
N ASN A 27 3.36 -0.78 14.55
CA ASN A 27 3.68 0.55 14.04
C ASN A 27 2.46 1.49 14.02
N LEU A 28 1.24 0.95 14.04
CA LEU A 28 0.00 1.71 13.93
C LEU A 28 -0.38 2.43 15.24
N LYS A 29 0.11 1.96 16.39
CA LYS A 29 -0.26 2.42 17.74
C LYS A 29 -0.14 3.93 17.99
N GLY A 30 0.72 4.63 17.24
CA GLY A 30 0.96 6.06 17.38
C GLY A 30 -0.06 6.96 16.67
N PHE A 31 -0.88 6.37 15.80
CA PHE A 31 -1.81 7.09 14.94
C PHE A 31 -3.21 7.09 15.55
N THR A 32 -4.00 8.11 15.23
CA THR A 32 -5.38 8.25 15.74
C THR A 32 -6.36 8.57 14.62
N ALA A 33 -5.86 8.79 13.41
CA ALA A 33 -6.66 9.08 12.23
C ALA A 33 -5.90 8.67 10.96
N VAL A 34 -6.64 8.49 9.88
CA VAL A 34 -6.12 8.11 8.57
C VAL A 34 -6.49 9.18 7.54
N CYS A 35 -5.59 9.50 6.62
CA CYS A 35 -5.95 10.18 5.37
C CYS A 35 -5.85 9.18 4.23
N THR A 36 -6.87 9.15 3.37
CA THR A 36 -7.02 8.18 2.31
C THR A 36 -6.69 8.79 0.95
N ASN A 37 -5.97 8.06 0.11
CA ASN A 37 -5.73 8.44 -1.28
C ASN A 37 -5.57 7.18 -2.15
N ALA A 38 -5.85 7.29 -3.44
CA ALA A 38 -5.86 6.13 -4.33
C ALA A 38 -5.26 6.42 -5.71
N TYR A 39 -4.70 5.37 -6.30
CA TYR A 39 -4.27 5.31 -7.69
C TYR A 39 -4.98 4.18 -8.41
N PHE A 40 -5.44 4.46 -9.62
CA PHE A 40 -6.02 3.46 -10.49
C PHE A 40 -5.47 3.59 -11.90
N GLU A 41 -4.95 2.49 -12.43
CA GLU A 41 -4.54 2.36 -13.81
C GLU A 41 -4.93 0.99 -14.39
N GLU A 42 -5.67 1.02 -15.48
CA GLU A 42 -6.02 -0.19 -16.24
C GLU A 42 -5.47 -0.08 -17.65
N LYS A 43 -4.71 -1.07 -18.09
CA LYS A 43 -4.09 -1.15 -19.42
C LYS A 43 -3.31 0.10 -19.80
N ASN A 44 -2.54 0.64 -18.85
CA ASN A 44 -1.80 1.89 -18.97
C ASN A 44 -2.68 3.15 -19.11
N VAL A 45 -3.96 3.07 -18.74
CA VAL A 45 -4.90 4.20 -18.73
C VAL A 45 -5.28 4.51 -17.30
N LYS A 46 -4.87 5.70 -16.84
CA LYS A 46 -5.22 6.21 -15.51
C LYS A 46 -6.67 6.71 -15.49
N SER A 47 -7.34 6.53 -14.35
CA SER A 47 -8.70 7.06 -14.17
C SER A 47 -8.90 7.66 -12.77
N ASP A 48 -8.82 8.99 -12.68
CA ASP A 48 -9.05 9.74 -11.45
C ASP A 48 -10.49 9.60 -10.93
N ALA A 49 -11.44 9.37 -11.84
CA ALA A 49 -12.83 9.11 -11.49
C ALA A 49 -13.00 7.78 -10.75
N VAL A 50 -12.26 6.74 -11.13
CA VAL A 50 -12.25 5.46 -10.41
C VAL A 50 -11.50 5.61 -9.10
N ALA A 51 -10.34 6.28 -9.09
CA ALA A 51 -9.59 6.56 -7.87
C ALA A 51 -10.45 7.30 -6.82
N THR A 52 -11.22 8.32 -7.22
CA THR A 52 -12.12 9.06 -6.32
C THR A 52 -13.19 8.16 -5.70
N ARG A 53 -13.74 7.21 -6.46
CA ARG A 53 -14.71 6.23 -5.94
C ARG A 53 -14.07 5.25 -4.95
N LEU A 54 -12.82 4.84 -5.21
CA LEU A 54 -12.05 3.99 -4.30
C LEU A 54 -11.73 4.73 -2.99
N ILE A 55 -11.41 6.03 -3.05
CA ILE A 55 -11.24 6.87 -1.85
C ILE A 55 -12.53 6.92 -1.03
N ALA A 56 -13.66 7.23 -1.65
CA ALA A 56 -14.94 7.25 -0.96
C ALA A 56 -15.30 5.88 -0.33
N ARG A 57 -14.92 4.78 -0.99
CA ARG A 57 -15.08 3.41 -0.46
C ARG A 57 -14.18 3.15 0.75
N MET A 58 -12.91 3.55 0.70
CA MET A 58 -12.00 3.49 1.84
C MET A 58 -12.57 4.25 3.04
N ASP A 59 -12.98 5.50 2.82
CA ASP A 59 -13.54 6.34 3.88
C ASP A 59 -14.80 5.71 4.50
N ALA A 60 -15.67 5.13 3.68
CA ALA A 60 -16.86 4.45 4.18
C ALA A 60 -16.53 3.23 5.05
N SER A 61 -15.57 2.39 4.61
CA SER A 61 -15.14 1.21 5.39
C SER A 61 -14.44 1.59 6.69
N LEU A 62 -13.51 2.55 6.65
CA LEU A 62 -12.80 3.02 7.84
C LEU A 62 -13.77 3.65 8.86
N ASN A 63 -14.71 4.48 8.39
CA ASN A 63 -15.73 5.06 9.26
C ASN A 63 -16.65 4.00 9.88
N LYS A 64 -17.00 2.95 9.12
CA LYS A 64 -17.78 1.81 9.65
C LYS A 64 -17.02 1.04 10.73
N ALA A 65 -15.71 0.94 10.62
CA ALA A 65 -14.83 0.35 11.63
C ALA A 65 -14.52 1.31 12.81
N GLY A 66 -15.01 2.55 12.78
CA GLY A 66 -14.73 3.54 13.82
C GLY A 66 -13.34 4.18 13.75
N ILE A 67 -12.62 3.98 12.63
CA ILE A 67 -11.31 4.59 12.38
C ILE A 67 -11.52 5.98 11.79
N PRO A 68 -11.12 7.07 12.48
CA PRO A 68 -11.38 8.43 11.99
C PRO A 68 -10.63 8.73 10.70
N THR A 69 -11.33 9.26 9.69
CA THR A 69 -10.69 9.77 8.46
C THR A 69 -10.57 11.29 8.46
N VAL A 70 -9.46 11.79 7.92
CA VAL A 70 -9.20 13.24 7.76
C VAL A 70 -9.47 13.63 6.31
N PRO A 71 -10.34 14.61 6.04
CA PRO A 71 -10.65 15.04 4.68
C PRO A 71 -9.53 15.91 4.08
N GLY A 72 -9.41 15.90 2.75
CA GLY A 72 -8.49 16.74 1.97
C GLY A 72 -7.31 15.96 1.38
N ASP A 73 -6.41 16.65 0.70
CA ASP A 73 -5.21 16.01 0.13
C ASP A 73 -4.30 15.54 1.27
N CYS A 74 -3.95 14.25 1.27
CA CYS A 74 -2.95 13.73 2.20
C CYS A 74 -1.67 14.56 2.03
N GLN A 75 -1.27 15.23 3.12
CA GLN A 75 -0.42 16.42 3.02
C GLN A 75 0.91 16.13 2.32
N LYS A 76 1.18 16.88 1.24
CA LYS A 76 2.50 16.97 0.61
C LYS A 76 3.45 17.74 1.54
N GLY A 77 4.51 17.12 2.00
CA GLY A 77 5.51 17.68 2.94
C GLY A 77 5.38 17.20 4.40
N GLY A 78 4.62 16.13 4.65
CA GLY A 78 4.40 15.61 5.99
C GLY A 78 3.40 16.43 6.80
N LEU A 79 2.92 15.81 7.87
CA LEU A 79 1.74 16.23 8.61
C LEU A 79 2.00 17.45 9.49
N LYS A 80 1.03 18.36 9.56
CA LYS A 80 0.92 19.32 10.68
C LYS A 80 0.78 18.62 12.05
N THR A 81 0.46 17.32 12.09
CA THR A 81 0.26 16.54 13.33
C THR A 81 0.86 15.13 13.22
N LYS A 82 1.69 14.70 14.18
CA LYS A 82 2.38 13.39 14.20
C LYS A 82 1.48 12.14 14.38
N LYS A 83 0.16 12.28 14.33
CA LYS A 83 -0.81 11.22 14.68
C LYS A 83 -1.73 10.81 13.53
N GLN A 84 -1.49 11.27 12.31
CA GLN A 84 -2.24 10.83 11.13
C GLN A 84 -1.39 9.84 10.33
N LEU A 85 -1.99 8.78 9.81
CA LEU A 85 -1.36 7.86 8.86
C LEU A 85 -1.86 8.18 7.44
N ASN A 86 -0.98 8.19 6.44
CA ASN A 86 -1.42 8.27 5.04
C ASN A 86 -1.65 6.85 4.53
N LEU A 87 -2.89 6.49 4.24
CA LEU A 87 -3.28 5.20 3.67
C LEU A 87 -3.49 5.34 2.17
N TYR A 88 -2.64 4.69 1.39
CA TYR A 88 -2.59 4.83 -0.06
C TYR A 88 -2.92 3.50 -0.73
N TYR A 89 -4.00 3.49 -1.52
CA TYR A 89 -4.39 2.34 -2.32
C TYR A 89 -3.88 2.47 -3.75
N THR A 90 -3.24 1.44 -4.28
CA THR A 90 -2.80 1.39 -5.67
C THR A 90 -3.41 0.18 -6.34
N PHE A 91 -4.05 0.37 -7.49
CA PHE A 91 -4.43 -0.71 -8.39
C PHE A 91 -3.85 -0.47 -9.78
N VAL A 92 -3.12 -1.46 -10.29
CA VAL A 92 -2.54 -1.42 -11.64
C VAL A 92 -2.73 -2.76 -12.33
N THR A 93 -3.15 -2.72 -13.60
CA THR A 93 -3.08 -3.91 -14.47
C THR A 93 -1.88 -3.85 -15.41
N THR A 94 -1.44 -5.01 -15.88
CA THR A 94 -0.57 -5.11 -17.05
C THR A 94 -1.22 -4.48 -18.29
N GLY A 95 -0.43 -4.21 -19.34
CA GLY A 95 -0.94 -3.64 -20.60
C GLY A 95 -2.00 -4.49 -21.31
N SER A 96 -2.05 -5.80 -21.06
CA SER A 96 -3.11 -6.67 -21.57
C SER A 96 -4.44 -6.50 -20.81
N GLY A 97 -4.39 -6.00 -19.57
CA GLY A 97 -5.52 -5.94 -18.65
C GLY A 97 -5.79 -7.24 -17.91
N LYS A 98 -5.00 -8.30 -18.14
CA LYS A 98 -5.30 -9.65 -17.62
C LYS A 98 -4.74 -9.96 -16.25
N VAL A 99 -3.71 -9.24 -15.84
CA VAL A 99 -3.02 -9.42 -14.57
C VAL A 99 -3.07 -8.10 -13.84
N ALA A 100 -3.48 -8.13 -12.58
CA ALA A 100 -3.62 -6.98 -11.71
C ALA A 100 -2.77 -7.14 -10.45
N ARG A 101 -2.28 -6.00 -9.94
CA ARG A 101 -1.70 -5.86 -8.61
C ARG A 101 -2.48 -4.77 -7.87
N ALA A 102 -2.85 -5.08 -6.64
CA ALA A 102 -3.34 -4.11 -5.68
C ALA A 102 -2.41 -4.02 -4.48
N THR A 103 -2.22 -2.81 -3.97
CA THR A 103 -1.38 -2.55 -2.82
C THR A 103 -2.09 -1.54 -1.92
N LEU A 104 -2.08 -1.76 -0.61
CA LEU A 104 -2.51 -0.78 0.38
C LEU A 104 -1.34 -0.49 1.32
N GLU A 105 -0.94 0.79 1.41
CA GLU A 105 0.24 1.21 2.17
C GLU A 105 -0.09 2.31 3.16
N GLY A 106 0.32 2.11 4.42
CA GLY A 106 0.40 3.15 5.43
C GLY A 106 1.79 3.78 5.44
N TRP A 107 1.92 5.04 5.06
CA TRP A 107 3.22 5.73 4.96
C TRP A 107 3.24 7.09 5.68
N LEU A 108 4.45 7.58 5.97
CA LEU A 108 4.74 8.93 6.45
C LEU A 108 5.64 9.67 5.46
N ASP A 109 5.57 11.00 5.36
CA ASP A 109 6.43 11.78 4.46
C ASP A 109 7.82 12.11 5.07
N GLN A 110 8.04 11.79 6.35
CA GLN A 110 9.32 12.00 7.04
C GLN A 110 9.67 10.82 7.95
N GLU A 111 10.95 10.43 7.92
CA GLU A 111 11.58 9.59 8.93
C GLU A 111 11.56 10.33 10.28
N GLY A 112 10.65 9.91 11.16
CA GLY A 112 10.65 10.24 12.58
C GLY A 112 11.50 9.24 13.37
N GLY A 113 11.04 8.84 14.57
CA GLY A 113 11.62 7.69 15.29
C GLY A 113 11.38 6.33 14.63
N TYR A 114 10.92 6.31 13.37
CA TYR A 114 10.61 5.12 12.59
C TYR A 114 11.79 4.80 11.67
N ARG A 115 12.06 3.51 11.49
CA ARG A 115 13.19 3.03 10.67
C ARG A 115 12.93 3.14 9.17
N GLU A 116 11.66 3.23 8.78
CA GLU A 116 11.19 3.21 7.40
C GLU A 116 10.00 4.16 7.23
N VAL A 117 9.78 4.57 5.98
CA VAL A 117 8.73 5.52 5.55
C VAL A 117 7.39 4.82 5.38
N THR A 118 7.42 3.58 4.86
CA THR A 118 6.27 2.66 4.83
C THR A 118 6.21 1.94 6.17
N LEU A 119 5.14 2.17 6.93
CA LEU A 119 4.96 1.61 8.27
C LEU A 119 4.10 0.35 8.29
N TRP A 120 3.28 0.20 7.25
CA TRP A 120 2.37 -0.90 7.06
C TRP A 120 2.15 -1.10 5.55
N ASN A 121 2.17 -2.34 5.07
CA ASN A 121 1.74 -2.63 3.71
C ASN A 121 0.98 -3.96 3.65
N ASN A 122 0.19 -4.11 2.60
CA ASN A 122 -0.34 -5.39 2.17
C ASN A 122 -0.55 -5.37 0.65
N ASP A 123 -0.27 -6.50 0.00
CA ASP A 123 -0.25 -6.66 -1.45
C ASP A 123 -1.16 -7.83 -1.87
N LEU A 124 -1.89 -7.65 -2.97
CA LEU A 124 -2.64 -8.71 -3.65
C LEU A 124 -2.29 -8.74 -5.13
N PHE A 125 -2.18 -9.96 -5.66
CA PHE A 125 -2.00 -10.23 -7.08
C PHE A 125 -3.16 -11.08 -7.56
N GLY A 126 -3.65 -10.81 -8.77
CA GLY A 126 -4.71 -11.63 -9.36
C GLY A 126 -4.79 -11.50 -10.87
N GLU A 127 -5.68 -12.31 -11.43
CA GLU A 127 -6.01 -12.32 -12.84
C GLU A 127 -7.47 -11.89 -13.03
N GLY A 128 -7.75 -11.17 -14.11
CA GLY A 128 -9.06 -10.61 -14.39
C GLY A 128 -9.30 -10.44 -15.89
N ASP A 129 -10.55 -10.14 -16.25
CA ASP A 129 -10.92 -9.85 -17.62
C ASP A 129 -10.64 -8.37 -17.96
N PRO A 130 -10.00 -8.07 -19.11
CA PRO A 130 -9.75 -6.69 -19.50
C PRO A 130 -11.06 -5.89 -19.62
N GLY A 131 -11.12 -4.72 -18.99
CA GLY A 131 -12.29 -3.85 -18.93
C GLY A 131 -13.05 -3.92 -17.60
N ASN A 132 -12.72 -4.89 -16.73
CA ASN A 132 -13.33 -5.04 -15.42
C ASN A 132 -12.47 -4.46 -14.28
N GLY A 133 -11.35 -3.80 -14.58
CA GLY A 133 -10.38 -3.38 -13.57
C GLY A 133 -10.99 -2.55 -12.42
N SER A 134 -12.01 -1.73 -12.68
CA SER A 134 -12.68 -0.95 -11.62
C SER A 134 -13.45 -1.79 -10.60
N ILE A 135 -13.97 -2.95 -11.02
CA ILE A 135 -14.66 -3.91 -10.14
C ILE A 135 -13.61 -4.69 -9.36
N ASP A 136 -12.59 -5.21 -10.05
CA ASP A 136 -11.49 -5.96 -9.43
C ASP A 136 -10.75 -5.11 -8.38
N ALA A 137 -10.51 -3.83 -8.68
CA ALA A 137 -9.92 -2.87 -7.75
C ALA A 137 -10.78 -2.70 -6.48
N ALA A 138 -12.10 -2.69 -6.62
CA ALA A 138 -12.98 -2.53 -5.49
C ALA A 138 -12.98 -3.77 -4.58
N ASP A 139 -12.96 -4.96 -5.18
CA ASP A 139 -12.94 -6.23 -4.44
C ASP A 139 -11.57 -6.46 -3.74
N PHE A 140 -10.47 -6.11 -4.42
CA PHE A 140 -9.14 -6.16 -3.81
C PHE A 140 -9.00 -5.13 -2.69
N LEU A 141 -9.55 -3.93 -2.87
CA LEU A 141 -9.55 -2.90 -1.85
C LEU A 141 -10.26 -3.38 -0.57
N ASP A 142 -11.43 -3.99 -0.67
CA ASP A 142 -12.16 -4.51 0.49
C ASP A 142 -11.33 -5.52 1.27
N THR A 143 -10.71 -6.47 0.56
CA THR A 143 -9.85 -7.50 1.19
C THR A 143 -8.65 -6.87 1.91
N LEU A 144 -8.03 -5.86 1.30
CA LEU A 144 -6.89 -5.16 1.89
C LEU A 144 -7.30 -4.29 3.09
N LEU A 145 -8.47 -3.66 3.03
CA LEU A 145 -9.02 -2.87 4.13
C LEU A 145 -9.41 -3.73 5.33
N ASP A 146 -9.99 -4.92 5.11
CA ASP A 146 -10.32 -5.83 6.20
C ASP A 146 -9.06 -6.22 6.99
N ALA A 147 -7.96 -6.50 6.28
CA ALA A 147 -6.65 -6.74 6.90
C ALA A 147 -6.10 -5.51 7.63
N PHE A 148 -6.25 -4.31 7.07
CA PHE A 148 -5.82 -3.07 7.74
C PHE A 148 -6.62 -2.81 9.03
N VAL A 149 -7.94 -3.01 8.99
CA VAL A 149 -8.82 -2.82 10.15
C VAL A 149 -8.48 -3.79 11.26
N GLU A 150 -8.26 -5.07 10.93
CA GLU A 150 -7.83 -6.08 11.91
C GLU A 150 -6.54 -5.67 12.63
N ASP A 151 -5.54 -5.19 11.90
CA ASP A 151 -4.27 -4.75 12.49
C ASP A 151 -4.39 -3.45 13.26
N TRP A 152 -5.27 -2.55 12.80
CA TRP A 152 -5.56 -1.32 13.51
C TRP A 152 -6.17 -1.63 14.87
N ASP A 153 -7.14 -2.55 14.92
CA ASP A 153 -7.77 -3.02 16.15
C ASP A 153 -6.79 -3.77 17.06
N GLU A 154 -5.84 -4.53 16.52
CA GLU A 154 -4.78 -5.16 17.32
C GLU A 154 -3.87 -4.12 17.99
N ALA A 155 -3.63 -2.98 17.33
CA ALA A 155 -2.71 -1.95 17.78
C ALA A 155 -3.30 -0.95 18.79
N HIS A 156 -4.64 -0.85 18.91
CA HIS A 156 -5.37 0.18 19.66
C HIS A 156 -6.28 -0.38 20.75
#